data_AF-A0A1E7F3E8-F1
#
_entry.id   AF-A0A1E7F3E8-F1
#
_cell.length_a   1.000
_cell.length_b   1.000
_cell.length_c   1.000
_cell.angle_alpha   90.00
_cell.angle_beta   90.00
_cell.angle_gamma   90.00
#
_symmetry.space_group_name_H-M   'P 1'
#
loop_
_entity.id
_entity.type
_entity.pdbx_description
1 polymer ?
#
loop_
_entity_poly.entity_id
_entity_poly.type
_entity_poly.pdbx_seq_one_letter_code
_entity_poly.pdbx_strand_id
1 'polypeptide(L)'
;MTAVISTKVDNRLRILRAIVDECASNAGVDPKLYTMNKYWQIKRTLGFYHARLLMWWNDEQRAPLDEMNLAIKEFYKEKANGMRPKNDVARAIVSGASRYDSFGLESIRGYEKVPRSVENWTVLLEEVIHAMEGSAIRYDPNFVNSVVLAYKSLGRSRECVDYVSNVMDVDGTRIRKSTLVEVLEAARVEHDEELYSNIQMMLSRGNNTNDTSPQSLER
;
A
#
# COMPACT_ATOMS: atom_id res chain seq x y z
N MET A 1 6.57 -27.26 22.46
CA MET A 1 5.95 -26.24 23.34
C MET A 1 5.02 -25.33 22.49
N THR A 2 4.07 -25.92 21.77
CA THR A 2 3.38 -25.28 20.61
C THR A 2 1.84 -25.33 20.68
N ALA A 3 1.27 -26.11 21.60
CA ALA A 3 -0.18 -26.33 21.67
C ALA A 3 -0.97 -25.22 22.38
N VAL A 4 -0.34 -24.43 23.25
CA VAL A 4 -1.02 -23.42 24.09
C VAL A 4 -1.30 -22.11 23.33
N ILE A 5 -0.53 -21.83 22.27
CA ILE A 5 -0.70 -20.62 21.44
C ILE A 5 -1.86 -20.82 20.45
N SER A 6 -1.99 -22.02 19.87
CA SER A 6 -3.06 -22.37 18.91
C SER A 6 -4.46 -22.16 19.51
N THR A 7 -4.70 -22.70 20.70
CA THR A 7 -6.02 -22.66 21.35
C THR A 7 -6.48 -21.25 21.71
N LYS A 8 -5.56 -20.33 22.01
CA LYS A 8 -5.89 -18.91 22.27
C LYS A 8 -6.32 -18.16 21.01
N VAL A 9 -5.65 -18.42 19.88
CA VAL A 9 -5.99 -17.80 18.59
C VAL A 9 -7.34 -18.32 18.10
N ASP A 10 -7.58 -19.63 18.20
CA ASP A 10 -8.84 -20.26 17.80
C ASP A 10 -10.04 -19.70 18.60
N ASN A 11 -9.88 -19.54 19.92
CA ASN A 11 -10.91 -18.96 20.78
C ASN A 11 -11.20 -17.48 20.44
N ARG A 12 -10.17 -16.68 20.14
CA ARG A 12 -10.33 -15.28 19.73
C ARG A 12 -11.02 -15.16 18.38
N LEU A 13 -10.62 -15.97 17.40
CA LEU A 13 -11.26 -15.98 16.09
C LEU A 13 -12.74 -16.38 16.17
N ARG A 14 -13.07 -17.37 17.02
CA ARG A 14 -14.45 -17.77 17.28
C ARG A 14 -15.29 -16.60 17.82
N ILE A 15 -14.74 -15.85 18.78
CA ILE A 15 -15.42 -14.66 19.33
C ILE A 15 -15.59 -13.59 18.25
N LEU A 16 -14.55 -13.30 17.46
CA LEU A 16 -14.65 -12.30 16.38
C LEU A 16 -15.70 -12.69 15.32
N ARG A 17 -15.79 -13.98 14.97
CA ARG A 17 -16.83 -14.48 14.06
C ARG A 17 -18.23 -14.35 14.67
N ALA A 18 -18.40 -14.67 15.94
CA ALA A 18 -19.69 -14.47 16.62
C ALA A 18 -20.12 -12.99 16.62
N ILE A 19 -19.18 -12.05 16.85
CA ILE A 19 -19.45 -10.61 16.76
C ILE A 19 -19.86 -10.23 15.34
N VAL A 20 -19.18 -10.75 14.32
CA VAL A 20 -19.52 -10.52 12.90
C VAL A 20 -20.93 -11.07 12.60
N ASP A 21 -21.26 -12.27 13.06
CA ASP A 21 -22.57 -12.90 12.84
C ASP A 21 -23.69 -12.07 13.47
N GLU A 22 -23.49 -11.56 14.69
CA GLU A 22 -24.44 -10.67 15.36
C GLU A 22 -24.61 -9.34 14.63
N CYS A 23 -23.51 -8.70 14.22
CA CYS A 23 -23.56 -7.46 13.43
C CYS A 23 -24.27 -7.66 12.09
N ALA A 24 -23.99 -8.77 11.41
CA ALA A 24 -24.57 -9.10 10.11
C ALA A 24 -26.06 -9.42 10.23
N SER A 25 -26.46 -10.17 11.26
CA SER A 25 -27.85 -10.44 11.61
C SER A 25 -28.62 -9.14 11.87
N ASN A 26 -28.07 -8.23 12.68
CA ASN A 26 -28.66 -6.92 12.96
C ASN A 26 -28.79 -6.04 11.70
N ALA A 27 -27.89 -6.20 10.72
CA ALA A 27 -27.94 -5.51 9.44
C ALA A 27 -28.82 -6.22 8.39
N GLY A 28 -29.31 -7.43 8.65
CA GLY A 28 -30.06 -8.24 7.70
C GLY A 28 -29.23 -8.73 6.51
N VAL A 29 -27.92 -8.95 6.69
CA VAL A 29 -26.98 -9.36 5.63
C VAL A 29 -26.28 -10.66 6.01
N ASP A 30 -25.93 -11.49 5.03
CA ASP A 30 -25.08 -12.67 5.24
C ASP A 30 -23.72 -12.27 5.88
N PRO A 31 -23.22 -12.98 6.90
CA PRO A 31 -21.96 -12.65 7.58
C PRO A 31 -20.73 -12.57 6.67
N LYS A 32 -20.65 -13.41 5.61
CA LYS A 32 -19.55 -13.35 4.66
C LYS A 32 -19.63 -12.08 3.82
N LEU A 33 -20.83 -11.75 3.34
CA LEU A 33 -21.06 -10.53 2.58
C LEU A 33 -20.82 -9.29 3.45
N TYR A 34 -21.25 -9.29 4.71
CA TYR A 34 -20.98 -8.23 5.67
C TYR A 34 -19.47 -8.02 5.86
N THR A 35 -18.73 -9.10 6.11
CA THR A 35 -17.27 -9.07 6.29
C THR A 35 -16.57 -8.54 5.05
N MET A 36 -16.95 -9.02 3.86
CA MET A 36 -16.40 -8.54 2.59
C MET A 36 -16.64 -7.04 2.40
N ASN A 37 -17.87 -6.56 2.65
CA ASN A 37 -18.21 -5.14 2.53
C ASN A 37 -17.46 -4.24 3.54
N LYS A 38 -17.06 -4.80 4.69
CA LYS A 38 -16.33 -4.11 5.75
C LYS A 38 -14.84 -4.42 5.78
N TYR A 39 -14.33 -5.15 4.79
CA TYR A 39 -12.97 -5.72 4.80
C TYR A 39 -11.90 -4.69 5.12
N TRP A 40 -11.86 -3.55 4.42
CA TRP A 40 -10.83 -2.52 4.61
C TRP A 40 -10.88 -1.90 6.00
N GLN A 41 -12.07 -1.69 6.56
CA GLN A 41 -12.24 -1.20 7.93
C GLN A 41 -11.73 -2.23 8.94
N ILE A 42 -12.09 -3.50 8.75
CA ILE A 42 -11.65 -4.61 9.60
C ILE A 42 -10.12 -4.74 9.55
N LYS A 43 -9.52 -4.71 8.35
CA LYS A 43 -8.06 -4.76 8.16
C LYS A 43 -7.36 -3.61 8.88
N ARG A 44 -7.90 -2.40 8.79
CA ARG A 44 -7.32 -1.22 9.45
C ARG A 44 -7.33 -1.36 10.97
N THR A 45 -8.37 -1.94 11.55
CA THR A 45 -8.53 -2.09 13.01
C THR A 45 -7.80 -3.31 13.58
N LEU A 46 -7.86 -4.46 12.91
CA LEU A 46 -7.37 -5.73 13.44
C LEU A 46 -6.07 -6.22 12.79
N GLY A 47 -5.62 -5.54 11.73
CA GLY A 47 -4.51 -5.98 10.89
C GLY A 47 -4.89 -7.08 9.90
N PHE A 48 -4.01 -7.28 8.91
CA PHE A 48 -4.21 -8.25 7.83
C PHE A 48 -4.42 -9.68 8.35
N TYR A 49 -3.63 -10.10 9.36
CA TYR A 49 -3.70 -11.46 9.91
C TYR A 49 -5.10 -11.84 10.41
N HIS A 50 -5.78 -10.96 11.14
CA HIS A 50 -7.13 -11.25 11.63
C HIS A 50 -8.18 -11.06 10.53
N ALA A 51 -8.01 -10.05 9.68
CA ALA A 51 -8.92 -9.80 8.56
C ALA A 51 -8.97 -10.99 7.58
N ARG A 52 -7.82 -11.60 7.24
CA ARG A 52 -7.78 -12.78 6.37
C ARG A 52 -8.52 -13.99 6.97
N LEU A 53 -8.40 -14.20 8.28
CA LEU A 53 -9.09 -15.31 8.96
C LEU A 53 -10.60 -15.08 9.02
N LEU A 54 -11.04 -13.83 9.13
CA LEU A 54 -12.45 -13.44 9.02
C LEU A 54 -12.96 -13.54 7.58
N MET A 55 -12.10 -13.41 6.57
CA MET A 55 -12.44 -13.66 5.16
C MET A 55 -12.36 -15.13 4.75
N TRP A 56 -12.08 -16.04 5.69
CA TRP A 56 -11.84 -17.47 5.43
C TRP A 56 -10.66 -17.73 4.47
N TRP A 57 -9.75 -16.78 4.32
CA TRP A 57 -8.47 -16.93 3.61
C TRP A 57 -7.46 -17.62 4.53
N ASN A 58 -7.70 -18.91 4.76
CA ASN A 58 -6.94 -19.72 5.71
C ASN A 58 -5.51 -20.01 5.22
N ASP A 59 -5.32 -20.09 3.90
CA ASP A 59 -4.01 -20.23 3.28
C ASP A 59 -3.25 -18.90 3.34
N GLU A 60 -2.23 -18.85 4.19
CA GLU A 60 -1.41 -17.66 4.40
C GLU A 60 -0.59 -17.26 3.16
N GLN A 61 -0.22 -18.23 2.32
CA GLN A 61 0.54 -17.95 1.10
C GLN A 61 -0.36 -17.36 0.02
N ARG A 62 -1.63 -17.77 -0.04
CA ARG A 62 -2.61 -17.25 -1.01
C ARG A 62 -3.32 -15.98 -0.56
N ALA A 63 -3.45 -15.74 0.74
CA ALA A 63 -4.20 -14.60 1.25
C ALA A 63 -3.75 -13.22 0.70
N PRO A 64 -2.46 -12.94 0.46
CA PRO A 64 -2.04 -11.69 -0.20
C PRO A 64 -2.60 -11.54 -1.62
N LEU A 65 -2.70 -12.66 -2.34
CA LEU A 65 -3.25 -12.70 -3.69
C LEU A 65 -4.79 -12.56 -3.68
N ASP A 66 -5.47 -13.17 -2.70
CA ASP A 66 -6.90 -12.95 -2.45
C ASP A 66 -7.21 -11.47 -2.17
N GLU A 67 -6.41 -10.83 -1.31
CA GLU A 67 -6.52 -9.40 -1.03
C GLU A 67 -6.30 -8.56 -2.29
N MET A 68 -5.29 -8.89 -3.08
CA MET A 68 -5.00 -8.17 -4.32
C MET A 68 -6.17 -8.25 -5.30
N ASN A 69 -6.73 -9.44 -5.49
CA ASN A 69 -7.90 -9.66 -6.34
C ASN A 69 -9.11 -8.85 -5.86
N LEU A 70 -9.33 -8.80 -4.55
CA LEU A 70 -10.40 -7.99 -3.95
C LEU A 70 -10.17 -6.50 -4.22
N ALA A 71 -8.95 -6.00 -4.00
CA ALA A 71 -8.60 -4.61 -4.24
C ALA A 71 -8.85 -4.20 -5.70
N ILE A 72 -8.38 -5.00 -6.66
CA ILE A 72 -8.54 -4.72 -8.09
C ILE A 72 -10.03 -4.74 -8.49
N LYS A 73 -10.81 -5.71 -7.98
CA LYS A 73 -12.26 -5.78 -8.23
C LYS A 73 -12.98 -4.55 -7.67
N GLU A 74 -12.64 -4.12 -6.46
CA GLU A 74 -13.22 -2.91 -5.87
C GLU A 74 -12.82 -1.65 -6.64
N PHE A 75 -11.54 -1.52 -7.03
CA PHE A 75 -11.06 -0.41 -7.84
C PHE A 75 -11.86 -0.25 -9.14
N TYR A 76 -11.98 -1.31 -9.93
CA TYR A 76 -12.73 -1.25 -11.19
C TYR A 76 -14.24 -1.07 -10.97
N LYS A 77 -14.80 -1.59 -9.87
CA LYS A 77 -16.20 -1.33 -9.49
C LYS A 77 -16.41 0.15 -9.16
N GLU A 78 -15.52 0.78 -8.40
CA GLU A 78 -15.61 2.20 -8.06
C GLU A 78 -15.44 3.07 -9.31
N LYS A 79 -14.43 2.77 -10.14
CA LYS A 79 -14.20 3.42 -11.44
C LYS A 79 -15.43 3.34 -12.36
N ALA A 80 -16.04 2.15 -12.50
CA ALA A 80 -17.23 1.95 -13.34
C ALA A 80 -18.46 2.73 -12.83
N ASN A 81 -18.52 3.04 -11.54
CA ASN A 81 -19.57 3.86 -10.93
C ASN A 81 -19.23 5.36 -10.92
N GLY A 82 -18.13 5.79 -11.55
CA GLY A 82 -17.66 7.18 -11.52
C GLY A 82 -17.21 7.64 -10.13
N MET A 83 -16.91 6.71 -9.22
CA MET A 83 -16.46 6.99 -7.87
C MET A 83 -14.95 6.89 -7.78
N ARG A 84 -14.33 7.75 -6.96
CA ARG A 84 -12.92 7.63 -6.60
C ARG A 84 -12.71 6.37 -5.77
N PRO A 85 -11.63 5.61 -6.01
CA PRO A 85 -11.38 4.43 -5.22
C PRO A 85 -11.04 4.75 -3.76
N LYS A 86 -11.34 3.81 -2.86
CA LYS A 86 -10.95 3.95 -1.44
C LYS A 86 -9.42 4.00 -1.29
N ASN A 87 -8.97 4.81 -0.34
CA ASN A 87 -7.56 4.93 0.04
C ASN A 87 -6.88 3.58 0.35
N ASP A 88 -7.56 2.67 1.04
CA ASP A 88 -6.99 1.35 1.37
C ASP A 88 -6.89 0.43 0.15
N VAL A 89 -7.84 0.55 -0.80
CA VAL A 89 -7.81 -0.17 -2.09
C VAL A 89 -6.59 0.30 -2.89
N ALA A 90 -6.40 1.62 -3.03
CA ALA A 90 -5.24 2.18 -3.70
C ALA A 90 -3.92 1.73 -3.05
N ARG A 91 -3.81 1.81 -1.71
CA ARG A 91 -2.63 1.34 -0.97
C ARG A 91 -2.35 -0.15 -1.20
N ALA A 92 -3.39 -0.98 -1.22
CA ALA A 92 -3.25 -2.41 -1.45
C ALA A 92 -2.66 -2.67 -2.85
N ILE A 93 -3.22 -2.06 -3.90
CA ILE A 93 -2.75 -2.24 -5.28
C ILE A 93 -1.30 -1.76 -5.45
N VAL A 94 -0.98 -0.56 -4.97
CA VAL A 94 0.39 -0.02 -5.06
C VAL A 94 1.39 -0.91 -4.32
N SER A 95 1.03 -1.41 -3.13
CA SER A 95 1.88 -2.34 -2.37
C SER A 95 2.03 -3.71 -3.06
N GLY A 96 1.04 -4.12 -3.86
CA GLY A 96 1.12 -5.30 -4.69
C GLY A 96 2.10 -5.17 -5.83
N ALA A 97 2.07 -4.02 -6.51
CA ALA A 97 2.99 -3.72 -7.61
C ALA A 97 4.46 -3.78 -7.16
N SER A 98 4.78 -3.41 -5.91
CA SER A 98 6.14 -3.53 -5.36
C SER A 98 6.57 -4.97 -5.01
N ARG A 99 5.68 -5.96 -5.14
CA ARG A 99 5.90 -7.35 -4.77
C ARG A 99 5.35 -8.32 -5.82
N TYR A 100 5.22 -7.86 -7.06
CA TYR A 100 4.46 -8.58 -8.08
C TYR A 100 5.05 -9.96 -8.43
N ASP A 101 6.37 -10.09 -8.30
CA ASP A 101 7.15 -11.32 -8.46
C ASP A 101 6.82 -12.38 -7.39
N SER A 102 6.41 -11.96 -6.19
CA SER A 102 6.14 -12.83 -5.06
C SER A 102 4.80 -13.58 -5.11
N PHE A 103 3.90 -13.24 -6.04
CA PHE A 103 2.55 -13.81 -6.07
C PHE A 103 2.44 -15.19 -6.73
N GLY A 104 3.49 -15.71 -7.37
CA GLY A 104 3.50 -17.07 -7.94
C GLY A 104 2.37 -17.32 -8.95
N LEU A 105 2.05 -16.32 -9.80
CA LEU A 105 0.84 -16.28 -10.65
C LEU A 105 0.85 -17.24 -11.86
N GLU A 106 1.96 -17.91 -12.12
CA GLU A 106 2.19 -18.66 -13.37
C GLU A 106 1.17 -19.79 -13.61
N SER A 107 0.53 -20.32 -12.55
CA SER A 107 -0.35 -21.51 -12.65
C SER A 107 -1.70 -21.39 -11.94
N ILE A 108 -2.08 -20.23 -11.38
CA ILE A 108 -3.27 -20.10 -10.54
C ILE A 108 -4.48 -19.59 -11.35
N ARG A 109 -5.58 -20.35 -11.35
CA ARG A 109 -6.90 -19.96 -11.91
C ARG A 109 -7.73 -19.18 -10.88
N GLY A 110 -8.63 -18.28 -11.32
CA GLY A 110 -9.51 -17.48 -10.44
C GLY A 110 -8.99 -16.08 -10.08
N TYR A 111 -7.82 -15.71 -10.61
CA TYR A 111 -7.12 -14.44 -10.39
C TYR A 111 -6.83 -13.71 -11.70
N GLU A 112 -7.71 -13.85 -12.68
CA GLU A 112 -7.54 -13.30 -14.03
C GLU A 112 -7.43 -11.77 -14.05
N LYS A 113 -7.93 -11.11 -12.99
CA LYS A 113 -7.83 -9.66 -12.82
C LYS A 113 -6.50 -9.19 -12.25
N VAL A 114 -5.70 -10.08 -11.65
CA VAL A 114 -4.38 -9.72 -11.13
C VAL A 114 -3.37 -9.70 -12.28
N PRO A 115 -2.66 -8.58 -12.51
CA PRO A 115 -1.70 -8.48 -13.61
C PRO A 115 -0.59 -9.53 -13.49
N ARG A 116 -0.16 -10.06 -14.65
CA ARG A 116 0.88 -11.10 -14.75
C ARG A 116 2.19 -10.62 -15.40
N SER A 117 2.20 -9.41 -15.95
CA SER A 117 3.37 -8.83 -16.59
C SER A 117 3.66 -7.46 -16.01
N VAL A 118 4.92 -7.03 -16.14
CA VAL A 118 5.39 -5.71 -15.71
C VAL A 118 4.55 -4.61 -16.37
N GLU A 119 4.23 -4.76 -17.66
CA GLU A 119 3.44 -3.80 -18.43
C GLU A 119 2.04 -3.65 -17.84
N ASN A 120 1.35 -4.76 -17.57
CA ASN A 120 0.00 -4.73 -17.02
C ASN A 120 -0.01 -4.17 -15.58
N TRP A 121 1.04 -4.43 -14.79
CA TRP A 121 1.20 -3.80 -13.48
C TRP A 121 1.46 -2.31 -13.58
N THR A 122 2.27 -1.87 -14.55
CA THR A 122 2.56 -0.46 -14.81
C THR A 122 1.27 0.28 -15.17
N VAL A 123 0.49 -0.26 -16.11
CA VAL A 123 -0.81 0.31 -16.51
C VAL A 123 -1.76 0.42 -15.31
N LEU A 124 -1.89 -0.65 -14.51
CA LEU A 124 -2.76 -0.62 -13.33
C LEU A 124 -2.27 0.42 -12.29
N LEU A 125 -0.96 0.52 -12.06
CA LEU A 125 -0.37 1.47 -11.13
C LEU A 125 -0.66 2.91 -11.56
N GLU A 126 -0.48 3.24 -12.84
CA GLU A 126 -0.80 4.55 -13.41
C GLU A 126 -2.29 4.87 -13.30
N GLU A 127 -3.18 3.92 -13.60
CA GLU A 127 -4.62 4.11 -13.45
C GLU A 127 -5.00 4.43 -11.99
N VAL A 128 -4.38 3.74 -11.02
CA VAL A 128 -4.62 3.99 -9.60
C VAL A 128 -4.11 5.38 -9.21
N ILE A 129 -2.89 5.75 -9.61
CA ILE A 129 -2.30 7.06 -9.31
C ILE A 129 -3.17 8.18 -9.89
N HIS A 130 -3.59 8.05 -11.14
CA HIS A 130 -4.48 9.01 -11.81
C HIS A 130 -5.83 9.12 -11.10
N ALA A 131 -6.43 8.00 -10.69
CA ALA A 131 -7.68 8.01 -9.93
C ALA A 131 -7.55 8.70 -8.55
N MET A 132 -6.33 8.78 -7.99
CA MET A 132 -6.03 9.49 -6.75
C MET A 132 -5.68 10.97 -6.94
N GLU A 133 -5.77 11.50 -8.16
CA GLU A 133 -5.63 12.94 -8.41
C GLU A 133 -6.60 13.77 -7.57
N GLY A 134 -6.07 14.84 -6.96
CA GLY A 134 -6.81 15.69 -6.03
C GLY A 134 -7.15 15.04 -4.68
N SER A 135 -6.63 13.85 -4.37
CA SER A 135 -6.77 13.22 -3.05
C SER A 135 -5.56 13.50 -2.16
N ALA A 136 -5.81 13.76 -0.87
CA ALA A 136 -4.75 14.01 0.10
C ALA A 136 -3.78 12.83 0.26
N ILE A 137 -4.21 11.60 -0.01
CA ILE A 137 -3.32 10.42 0.07
C ILE A 137 -2.19 10.47 -0.95
N ARG A 138 -2.35 11.16 -2.09
CA ARG A 138 -1.28 11.30 -3.10
C ARG A 138 -0.01 11.91 -2.49
N TYR A 139 -0.17 12.77 -1.48
CA TYR A 139 0.90 13.47 -0.78
C TYR A 139 1.23 12.83 0.58
N ASP A 140 0.59 11.72 0.96
CA ASP A 140 0.90 10.98 2.19
C ASP A 140 2.31 10.35 2.05
N PRO A 141 3.27 10.62 2.97
CA PRO A 141 4.63 10.12 2.85
C PRO A 141 4.72 8.59 2.72
N ASN A 142 3.78 7.85 3.33
CA ASN A 142 3.72 6.39 3.19
C ASN A 142 3.30 5.98 1.77
N PHE A 143 2.30 6.64 1.22
CA PHE A 143 1.78 6.34 -0.10
C PHE A 143 2.81 6.68 -1.18
N VAL A 144 3.45 7.86 -1.09
CA VAL A 144 4.56 8.26 -1.97
C VAL A 144 5.67 7.22 -1.94
N ASN A 145 6.09 6.78 -0.75
CA ASN A 145 7.09 5.73 -0.61
C ASN A 145 6.66 4.42 -1.28
N SER A 146 5.40 4.00 -1.10
CA SER A 146 4.88 2.78 -1.74
C SER A 146 4.87 2.89 -3.27
N VAL A 147 4.54 4.06 -3.84
CA VAL A 147 4.58 4.30 -5.29
C VAL A 147 6.01 4.22 -5.82
N VAL A 148 6.97 4.87 -5.15
CA VAL A 148 8.39 4.80 -5.53
C VAL A 148 8.90 3.36 -5.52
N LEU A 149 8.59 2.58 -4.48
CA LEU A 149 8.97 1.17 -4.40
C LEU A 149 8.30 0.32 -5.47
N ALA A 150 7.05 0.63 -5.84
CA ALA A 150 6.34 -0.05 -6.91
C ALA A 150 7.02 0.19 -8.27
N TYR A 151 7.30 1.44 -8.64
CA TYR A 151 7.99 1.74 -9.88
C TYR A 151 9.41 1.16 -9.92
N LYS A 152 10.14 1.20 -8.80
CA LYS A 152 11.46 0.55 -8.69
C LYS A 152 11.38 -0.96 -8.95
N SER A 153 10.43 -1.65 -8.31
CA SER A 153 10.21 -3.09 -8.52
C SER A 153 9.87 -3.43 -9.98
N LEU A 154 9.12 -2.55 -10.65
CA LEU A 154 8.76 -2.70 -12.06
C LEU A 154 9.86 -2.25 -13.05
N GLY A 155 10.99 -1.72 -12.57
CA GLY A 155 12.06 -1.19 -13.43
C GLY A 155 11.68 0.08 -14.20
N ARG A 156 10.75 0.88 -13.66
CA ARG A 156 10.14 2.06 -14.28
C ARG A 156 10.71 3.36 -13.71
N SER A 157 12.01 3.58 -13.95
CA SER A 157 12.74 4.72 -13.38
C SER A 157 12.23 6.07 -13.87
N ARG A 158 11.93 6.21 -15.16
CA ARG A 158 11.34 7.44 -15.74
C ARG A 158 10.02 7.80 -15.06
N GLU A 159 9.09 6.86 -14.98
CA GLU A 159 7.77 7.07 -14.39
C GLU A 159 7.86 7.38 -12.88
N CYS A 160 8.85 6.80 -12.20
CA CYS A 160 9.18 7.12 -10.81
C CYS A 160 9.61 8.59 -10.65
N VAL A 161 10.55 9.04 -11.48
CA VAL A 161 11.06 10.42 -11.50
C VAL A 161 9.91 11.39 -11.78
N ASP A 162 9.14 11.15 -12.83
CA ASP A 162 8.00 11.99 -13.22
C ASP A 162 6.97 12.09 -12.08
N TYR A 163 6.63 10.97 -11.44
CA TYR A 163 5.71 10.96 -10.30
C TYR A 163 6.21 11.82 -9.13
N VAL A 164 7.49 11.68 -8.76
CA VAL A 164 8.04 12.39 -7.61
C VAL A 164 8.19 13.87 -7.87
N SER A 165 8.63 14.28 -9.06
CA SER A 165 8.67 15.69 -9.45
C SER A 165 7.29 16.35 -9.30
N ASN A 166 6.25 15.71 -9.85
CA ASN A 166 4.87 16.19 -9.72
C ASN A 166 4.37 16.30 -8.26
N VAL A 167 4.84 15.41 -7.38
CA VAL A 167 4.46 15.42 -5.96
C VAL A 167 5.24 16.49 -5.19
N MET A 168 6.50 16.76 -5.58
CA MET A 168 7.36 17.78 -4.98
C MET A 168 6.97 19.21 -5.37
N ASP A 169 6.33 19.40 -6.53
CA ASP A 169 5.81 20.69 -6.98
C ASP A 169 4.70 21.26 -6.08
N VAL A 170 4.12 20.42 -5.21
CA VAL A 170 3.10 20.85 -4.25
C VAL A 170 3.74 21.21 -2.91
N ASP A 171 3.68 22.50 -2.59
CA ASP A 171 4.21 23.08 -1.36
C ASP A 171 3.77 22.32 -0.10
N GLY A 172 4.74 22.04 0.77
CA GLY A 172 4.51 21.40 2.06
C GLY A 172 4.42 19.86 2.01
N THR A 173 4.55 19.24 0.83
CA THR A 173 4.60 17.78 0.73
C THR A 173 5.82 17.22 1.44
N ARG A 174 5.59 16.30 2.38
CA ARG A 174 6.67 15.65 3.14
C ARG A 174 7.05 14.33 2.48
N ILE A 175 8.30 14.19 2.09
CA ILE A 175 8.85 12.94 1.58
C ILE A 175 9.86 12.40 2.59
N ARG A 176 9.85 11.08 2.84
CA ARG A 176 10.77 10.45 3.78
C ARG A 176 12.19 10.49 3.23
N LYS A 177 13.17 10.65 4.12
CA LYS A 177 14.60 10.59 3.76
C LYS A 177 14.96 9.30 3.02
N SER A 178 14.45 8.15 3.48
CA SER A 178 14.68 6.87 2.80
C SER A 178 14.10 6.86 1.38
N THR A 179 12.90 7.40 1.19
CA THR A 179 12.28 7.51 -0.14
C THR A 179 13.10 8.41 -1.05
N LEU A 180 13.59 9.54 -0.55
CA LEU A 180 14.47 10.44 -1.32
C LEU A 180 15.77 9.74 -1.79
N VAL A 181 16.34 8.85 -0.97
CA VAL A 181 17.52 8.05 -1.37
C VAL A 181 17.18 7.10 -2.53
N GLU A 182 16.03 6.45 -2.49
CA GLU A 182 15.57 5.58 -3.58
C GLU A 182 15.35 6.36 -4.88
N VAL A 183 14.76 7.57 -4.79
CA VAL A 183 14.50 8.41 -5.97
C VAL A 183 15.79 8.97 -6.56
N LEU A 184 16.80 9.27 -5.74
CA LEU A 184 18.09 9.75 -6.21
C LEU A 184 18.77 8.74 -7.14
N GLU A 185 18.62 7.44 -6.88
CA GLU A 185 19.09 6.39 -7.77
C GLU A 185 18.35 6.42 -9.11
N ALA A 186 17.02 6.55 -9.10
CA ALA A 186 16.21 6.64 -10.32
C ALA A 186 16.53 7.89 -11.16
N ALA A 187 16.66 9.06 -10.52
CA ALA A 187 17.03 10.31 -11.18
C ALA A 187 18.40 10.21 -11.86
N ARG A 188 19.37 9.55 -11.21
CA ARG A 188 20.69 9.31 -11.78
C ARG A 188 20.64 8.41 -13.02
N VAL A 189 19.81 7.37 -13.00
CA VAL A 189 19.63 6.45 -14.15
C VAL A 189 18.99 7.17 -15.33
N GLU A 190 18.03 8.07 -15.07
CA GLU A 190 17.31 8.82 -16.10
C GLU A 190 18.01 10.10 -16.56
N HIS A 191 19.17 10.42 -15.98
CA HIS A 191 19.91 11.67 -16.21
C HIS A 191 19.08 12.93 -15.92
N ASP A 192 18.22 12.89 -14.90
CA ASP A 192 17.45 14.05 -14.43
C ASP A 192 18.28 14.84 -13.41
N GLU A 193 19.15 15.71 -13.91
CA GLU A 193 20.08 16.52 -13.11
C GLU A 193 19.36 17.52 -12.19
N GLU A 194 18.17 18.00 -12.59
CA GLU A 194 17.37 18.94 -11.81
C GLU A 194 16.80 18.26 -10.57
N LEU A 195 16.07 17.15 -10.75
CA LEU A 195 15.52 16.40 -9.63
C LEU A 195 16.64 15.86 -8.74
N TYR A 196 17.72 15.35 -9.33
CA TYR A 196 18.88 14.86 -8.59
C TYR A 196 19.46 15.95 -7.67
N SER A 197 19.71 17.15 -8.19
CA SER A 197 20.24 18.29 -7.42
C SER A 197 19.28 18.73 -6.31
N ASN A 198 17.98 18.80 -6.62
CA ASN A 198 16.93 19.16 -5.65
C ASN A 198 16.89 18.19 -4.46
N ILE A 199 16.93 16.89 -4.75
CA ILE A 199 16.94 15.85 -3.71
C ILE A 199 18.22 15.91 -2.89
N GLN A 200 19.40 16.08 -3.52
CA GLN A 200 20.66 16.23 -2.80
C GLN A 200 20.63 17.39 -1.80
N MET A 201 20.08 18.55 -2.20
CA MET A 201 19.93 19.69 -1.29
C MET A 201 19.03 19.36 -0.09
N MET A 202 17.91 18.67 -0.30
CA MET A 202 16.99 18.26 0.77
C MET A 202 17.65 17.28 1.75
N LEU A 203 18.42 16.32 1.24
CA LEU A 203 19.12 15.33 2.06
C LEU A 203 20.22 15.98 2.93
N SER A 204 20.95 16.95 2.37
CA SER A 204 22.01 17.69 3.06
C SER A 204 21.47 18.59 4.17
N ARG A 205 20.31 19.24 3.98
CA ARG A 205 19.67 20.09 5.01
C ARG A 205 19.22 19.31 6.25
N GLY A 206 18.84 18.05 6.09
CA GLY A 206 18.42 17.19 7.20
C GLY A 206 19.53 16.67 8.12
N ASN A 207 20.81 16.86 7.75
CA ASN A 207 21.95 16.43 8.58
C ASN A 207 22.43 17.53 9.55
N ASN A 208 22.13 18.81 9.29
CA ASN A 208 22.65 19.94 10.08
C ASN A 208 21.83 20.26 11.34
N THR A 209 20.73 19.56 11.62
CA THR A 209 19.86 19.83 12.78
C THR A 209 20.13 18.96 14.01
N ASN A 210 21.16 18.09 13.99
CA ASN A 210 21.49 17.19 15.10
C ASN A 210 22.76 17.59 15.89
N ASP A 211 23.34 18.78 15.66
CA ASP A 211 24.66 19.13 16.20
C ASP A 211 24.67 20.39 17.08
N THR A 212 23.65 20.56 17.92
CA THR A 212 23.68 21.50 19.06
C THR A 212 23.44 20.77 20.36
N SER A 213 24.44 20.00 20.79
CA SER A 213 24.58 19.65 22.21
C SER A 213 24.80 20.95 23.02
N PRO A 214 24.12 21.16 24.15
CA PRO A 214 24.38 22.32 25.00
C PRO A 214 25.77 22.14 25.62
N GLN A 215 26.72 23.00 25.26
CA GLN A 215 27.91 23.16 26.07
C GLN A 215 27.49 23.74 27.42
N SER A 216 27.78 22.95 28.44
CA SER A 216 27.86 23.30 29.85
C SER A 216 28.32 24.75 30.08
N LEU A 217 27.46 25.56 30.66
CA LEU A 217 27.88 26.76 31.38
C LEU A 217 28.07 26.37 32.84
N GLU A 218 29.32 26.09 33.20
CA GLU A 218 29.81 26.23 34.56
C GLU A 218 29.68 27.71 34.96
N ARG A 219 28.95 27.96 36.06
CA ARG A 219 29.31 28.87 37.15
C ARG A 219 28.30 28.77 38.28
#